data_AF-A0A1H6EAQ6-F1
#
_entry.id   AF-A0A1H6EAQ6-F1
#
_cell.length_a   1.000
_cell.length_b   1.000
_cell.length_c   1.000
_cell.angle_alpha   90.00
_cell.angle_beta   90.00
_cell.angle_gamma   90.00
#
_symmetry.space_group_name_H-M   'P 1'
#
loop_
_entity.id
_entity.type
_entity.pdbx_description
1 polymer ?
#
loop_
_entity_poly.entity_id
_entity_poly.type
_entity_poly.pdbx_seq_one_letter_code
_entity_poly.pdbx_strand_id
1 'polypeptide(L)'
;MITSGLAEALRRDAAVLLEDYRSGAWVPDPAERELAEGLGRSRWDAHVLRAVLREVSPGVRSGRLVDVLAPAAGIVDQAAGAEDVVLQLRVLVDALTTWP
;
A
#
# COMPACT_ATOMS: atom_id res chain seq x y z
N MET A 1 18.96 13.05 6.08
CA MET A 1 18.77 12.86 4.62
C MET A 1 18.72 11.35 4.32
N ILE A 2 17.65 10.67 4.76
CA ILE A 2 17.46 9.20 4.68
C ILE A 2 16.16 8.87 3.90
N THR A 3 15.33 9.86 3.64
CA THR A 3 13.95 9.75 3.15
C THR A 3 13.82 9.35 1.66
N SER A 4 14.81 9.66 0.81
CA SER A 4 14.74 9.32 -0.62
C SER A 4 14.94 7.83 -0.92
N GLY A 5 15.83 7.15 -0.18
CA GLY A 5 16.10 5.73 -0.38
C GLY A 5 14.92 4.84 0.02
N LEU A 6 14.25 5.17 1.14
CA LEU A 6 13.06 4.46 1.58
C LEU A 6 11.87 4.68 0.63
N ALA A 7 11.71 5.92 0.13
CA ALA A 7 10.67 6.26 -0.84
C ALA A 7 10.85 5.45 -2.15
N GLU A 8 12.07 5.38 -2.67
CA GLU A 8 12.37 4.63 -3.88
C GLU A 8 12.22 3.11 -3.70
N ALA A 9 12.66 2.57 -2.55
CA ALA A 9 12.45 1.16 -2.22
C ALA A 9 10.96 0.83 -2.17
N LEU A 10 10.17 1.66 -1.47
CA LEU A 10 8.73 1.47 -1.36
C LEU A 10 8.02 1.57 -2.71
N ARG A 11 8.41 2.53 -3.55
CA ARG A 11 7.90 2.65 -4.92
C ARG A 11 8.16 1.37 -5.72
N ARG A 12 9.36 0.80 -5.59
CA ARG A 12 9.75 -0.45 -6.26
C ARG A 12 8.96 -1.63 -5.73
N ASP A 13 8.82 -1.77 -4.42
CA ASP A 13 8.08 -2.87 -3.79
C ASP A 13 6.61 -2.85 -4.19
N ALA A 14 5.99 -1.67 -4.22
CA ALA A 14 4.63 -1.48 -4.70
C ALA A 14 4.48 -1.83 -6.19
N ALA A 15 5.47 -1.50 -7.03
CA ALA A 15 5.47 -1.86 -8.44
C ALA A 15 5.63 -3.37 -8.66
N VAL A 16 6.53 -4.02 -7.92
CA VAL A 16 6.73 -5.48 -7.97
C VAL A 16 5.47 -6.20 -7.51
N LEU A 17 4.85 -5.78 -6.41
CA LEU A 17 3.63 -6.41 -5.91
C LEU A 17 2.46 -6.26 -6.90
N LEU A 18 2.37 -5.13 -7.60
CA LEU A 18 1.39 -4.92 -8.67
C LEU A 18 1.64 -5.84 -9.87
N GLU A 19 2.90 -6.08 -10.25
CA GLU A 19 3.25 -7.01 -11.31
C GLU A 19 2.95 -8.47 -10.91
N ASP A 20 3.27 -8.85 -9.67
CA ASP A 20 2.92 -10.16 -9.10
C ASP A 20 1.39 -10.37 -9.11
N TYR A 21 0.61 -9.33 -8.79
CA TYR A 21 -0.85 -9.37 -8.89
C TYR A 21 -1.32 -9.58 -10.34
N ARG A 22 -0.81 -8.78 -11.28
CA ARG A 22 -1.21 -8.82 -12.70
C ARG A 22 -0.82 -10.12 -13.39
N SER A 23 0.29 -10.73 -13.01
CA SER A 23 0.75 -12.01 -13.52
C SER A 23 0.06 -13.21 -12.87
N GLY A 24 -0.71 -12.98 -11.79
CA GLY A 24 -1.35 -14.03 -11.00
C GLY A 24 -0.38 -14.79 -10.08
N ALA A 25 0.88 -14.36 -9.97
CA ALA A 25 1.87 -14.92 -9.05
C ALA A 25 1.52 -14.63 -7.58
N TRP A 26 0.79 -13.55 -7.34
CA TRP A 26 0.20 -13.25 -6.05
C TRP A 26 -1.31 -13.00 -6.20
N VAL A 27 -2.09 -13.65 -5.34
CA VAL A 27 -3.52 -13.42 -5.20
C VAL A 27 -3.74 -12.89 -3.78
N PRO A 28 -4.26 -11.66 -3.62
CA PRO A 28 -4.54 -11.11 -2.31
C PRO A 28 -5.65 -11.91 -1.65
N ASP A 29 -5.46 -12.20 -0.36
CA ASP A 29 -6.49 -12.83 0.45
C ASP A 29 -7.73 -11.91 0.56
N PRO A 30 -8.94 -12.46 0.81
CA PRO A 30 -10.16 -11.66 0.91
C PRO A 30 -10.04 -10.48 1.87
N ALA A 31 -9.34 -10.67 2.99
CA ALA A 31 -9.16 -9.62 3.99
C ALA A 31 -8.09 -8.58 3.59
N GLU A 32 -7.11 -8.91 2.73
CA GLU A 32 -6.24 -7.92 2.07
C GLU A 32 -7.03 -7.09 1.04
N ARG A 33 -8.01 -7.70 0.37
CA ARG A 33 -8.88 -6.98 -0.56
C ARG A 33 -9.81 -6.01 0.16
N GLU A 34 -10.45 -6.44 1.25
CA GLU A 34 -11.28 -5.55 2.08
C GLU A 34 -10.47 -4.35 2.59
N LEU A 35 -9.21 -4.59 2.98
CA LEU A 35 -8.27 -3.54 3.35
C LEU A 35 -8.00 -2.58 2.17
N ALA A 36 -7.72 -3.11 0.98
CA ALA A 36 -7.50 -2.30 -0.21
C ALA A 36 -8.76 -1.49 -0.59
N GLU A 37 -9.95 -2.06 -0.51
CA GLU A 37 -11.21 -1.36 -0.74
C GLU A 37 -11.45 -0.23 0.26
N GLY A 38 -11.18 -0.48 1.55
CA GLY A 38 -11.25 0.53 2.59
C GLY A 38 -10.32 1.71 2.28
N LEU A 39 -9.11 1.43 1.81
CA LEU A 39 -8.13 2.45 1.41
C LEU A 39 -8.49 3.18 0.12
N GLY A 40 -9.04 2.48 -0.88
CA GLY A 40 -9.50 3.07 -2.15
C GLY A 40 -10.63 4.09 -1.94
N ARG A 41 -11.47 3.89 -0.91
CA ARG A 41 -12.55 4.81 -0.52
C ARG A 41 -12.11 5.90 0.48
N SER A 42 -10.92 5.79 1.04
CA SER A 42 -10.44 6.68 2.11
C SER A 42 -9.47 7.73 1.60
N ARG A 43 -9.27 8.78 2.42
CA ARG A 43 -8.21 9.76 2.15
C ARG A 43 -6.85 9.12 2.37
N TRP A 44 -5.93 9.34 1.43
CA TRP A 44 -4.54 8.93 1.55
C TRP A 44 -3.77 9.96 2.36
N ASP A 45 -3.83 9.82 3.67
CA ASP A 45 -3.02 10.55 4.62
C ASP A 45 -2.38 9.60 5.62
N ALA A 46 -1.30 10.07 6.27
CA ALA A 46 -0.55 9.26 7.20
C ALA A 46 -1.35 8.87 8.45
N HIS A 47 -2.37 9.65 8.84
CA HIS A 47 -3.23 9.33 9.98
C HIS A 47 -4.18 8.18 9.67
N VAL A 48 -4.86 8.26 8.52
CA VAL A 48 -5.77 7.23 8.00
C VAL A 48 -5.02 5.93 7.75
N LEU A 49 -3.86 5.97 7.09
CA LEU A 49 -3.02 4.78 6.89
C LEU A 49 -2.67 4.10 8.22
N ARG A 50 -2.23 4.89 9.23
CA ARG A 50 -1.91 4.34 10.56
C ARG A 50 -3.14 3.79 11.27
N ALA A 51 -4.30 4.44 11.15
CA ALA A 51 -5.55 3.98 11.75
C ALA A 51 -5.97 2.64 11.15
N VAL A 52 -6.04 2.58 9.82
CA VAL A 52 -6.37 1.38 9.06
C VAL A 52 -5.43 0.23 9.42
N LEU A 53 -4.10 0.44 9.41
CA LEU A 53 -3.11 -0.59 9.76
C LEU A 53 -3.23 -1.11 11.22
N ARG A 54 -3.74 -0.29 12.15
CA ARG A 54 -4.00 -0.74 13.53
C ARG A 54 -5.23 -1.65 13.61
N GLU A 55 -6.24 -1.38 12.78
CA GLU A 55 -7.49 -2.14 12.73
C GLU A 55 -7.35 -3.46 11.96
N VAL A 56 -6.26 -3.65 11.22
CA VAL A 56 -5.94 -4.89 10.51
C VAL A 56 -5.87 -6.10 11.47
N SER A 57 -6.67 -7.13 11.15
CA SER A 57 -6.68 -8.42 11.82
C SER A 57 -5.30 -9.11 11.80
N PRO A 58 -4.94 -9.89 12.84
CA PRO A 58 -3.61 -10.52 12.93
C PRO A 58 -3.21 -11.36 11.71
N GLY A 59 -4.15 -12.02 11.05
CA GLY A 59 -3.89 -12.82 9.84
C GLY A 59 -3.50 -11.99 8.62
N VAL A 60 -4.04 -10.78 8.48
CA VAL A 60 -3.72 -9.85 7.38
C VAL A 60 -2.44 -9.07 7.67
N ARG A 61 -2.06 -8.94 8.94
CA ARG A 61 -0.85 -8.22 9.35
C ARG A 61 0.44 -8.83 8.79
N SER A 62 0.43 -10.12 8.45
CA SER A 62 1.53 -10.82 7.77
C SER A 62 1.36 -10.89 6.25
N GLY A 63 0.36 -10.19 5.70
CA GLY A 63 0.08 -10.13 4.27
C GLY A 63 1.05 -9.19 3.55
N ARG A 64 1.33 -9.51 2.28
CA ARG A 64 2.27 -8.74 1.44
C ARG A 64 1.80 -7.31 1.24
N LEU A 65 0.49 -7.06 1.19
CA LEU A 65 -0.05 -5.72 1.07
C LEU A 65 0.27 -4.87 2.31
N VAL A 66 0.18 -5.44 3.51
CA VAL A 66 0.49 -4.75 4.76
C VAL A 66 1.97 -4.45 4.88
N ASP A 67 2.84 -5.37 4.46
CA ASP A 67 4.29 -5.18 4.46
C ASP A 67 4.70 -3.96 3.60
N VAL A 68 4.00 -3.73 2.47
CA VAL A 68 4.20 -2.56 1.62
C VAL A 68 3.57 -1.30 2.24
N LEU A 69 2.38 -1.38 2.84
CA LEU A 69 1.68 -0.21 3.38
C LEU A 69 2.26 0.29 4.72
N ALA A 70 2.83 -0.57 5.54
CA ALA A 70 3.41 -0.23 6.84
C ALA A 70 4.46 0.89 6.78
N PRO A 71 5.50 0.82 5.91
CA PRO A 71 6.45 1.91 5.74
C PRO A 71 5.84 3.16 5.07
N ALA A 72 4.77 3.01 4.27
CA ALA A 72 4.11 4.14 3.61
C ALA A 72 3.60 5.20 4.60
N ALA A 73 3.08 4.76 5.75
CA ALA A 73 2.63 5.65 6.82
C ALA A 73 3.72 6.61 7.32
N GLY A 74 5.01 6.27 7.19
CA GLY A 74 6.13 7.15 7.51
C GLY A 74 6.50 8.13 6.39
N ILE A 75 6.09 7.84 5.16
CA ILE A 75 6.47 8.58 3.94
C ILE A 75 5.37 9.55 3.51
N VAL A 76 4.08 9.21 3.68
CA VAL A 76 2.97 10.09 3.26
C VAL A 76 2.96 11.45 4.00
N ASP A 77 3.55 11.52 5.19
CA ASP A 77 3.75 12.78 5.94
C ASP A 77 4.94 13.63 5.43
N GLN A 78 5.80 13.08 4.57
CA GLN A 78 7.01 13.76 4.08
C GLN A 78 6.66 14.62 2.86
N ALA A 79 6.72 15.94 3.02
CA ALA A 79 6.20 16.92 2.06
C ALA A 79 6.94 17.00 0.70
N ALA A 80 8.10 16.35 0.52
CA ALA A 80 8.88 16.44 -0.72
C ALA A 80 9.33 15.06 -1.20
N GLY A 81 8.92 14.68 -2.42
CA GLY A 81 9.35 13.44 -3.10
C GLY A 81 8.53 12.18 -2.80
N ALA A 82 7.45 12.31 -2.03
CA ALA A 82 6.54 11.19 -1.73
C ALA A 82 5.42 11.02 -2.77
N GLU A 83 5.25 11.97 -3.69
CA GLU A 83 4.12 12.00 -4.63
C GLU A 83 4.11 10.79 -5.55
N ASP A 84 5.27 10.43 -6.12
CA ASP A 84 5.42 9.26 -6.99
C ASP A 84 5.12 7.95 -6.23
N VAL A 85 5.52 7.88 -4.95
CA VAL A 85 5.27 6.72 -4.10
C VAL A 85 3.79 6.59 -3.79
N VAL A 86 3.15 7.68 -3.38
CA VAL A 86 1.71 7.71 -3.07
C VAL A 86 0.90 7.38 -4.32
N LEU A 87 1.30 7.88 -5.49
CA LEU A 87 0.67 7.54 -6.76
C LEU A 87 0.82 6.05 -7.06
N GLN A 88 2.02 5.48 -6.93
CA GLN A 88 2.24 4.06 -7.18
C GLN A 88 1.44 3.16 -6.23
N LEU A 89 1.34 3.53 -4.94
CA LEU A 89 0.54 2.80 -3.96
C LEU A 89 -0.97 2.88 -4.27
N ARG A 90 -1.45 4.04 -4.73
CA ARG A 90 -2.82 4.19 -5.21
C ARG A 90 -3.10 3.30 -6.41
N VAL A 91 -2.20 3.26 -7.40
CA VAL A 91 -2.35 2.38 -8.56
C VAL A 91 -2.43 0.91 -8.14
N LEU A 92 -1.62 0.49 -7.16
CA LEU A 92 -1.71 -0.86 -6.59
C LEU A 92 -3.09 -1.09 -5.97
N VAL A 93 -3.53 -0.22 -5.05
CA VAL A 93 -4.83 -0.37 -4.36
C VAL A 93 -6.00 -0.32 -5.34
N ASP A 94 -5.98 0.56 -6.32
CA ASP A 94 -7.00 0.65 -7.37
C ASP A 94 -7.04 -0.64 -8.19
N ALA A 95 -5.89 -1.23 -8.54
CA ALA A 95 -5.85 -2.51 -9.25
C ALA A 95 -6.51 -3.64 -8.43
N LEU A 96 -6.32 -3.64 -7.11
CA LEU A 96 -6.91 -4.65 -6.22
C LEU A 96 -8.43 -4.49 -6.03
N THR A 97 -8.95 -3.27 -6.23
CA THR A 97 -10.37 -2.92 -6.03
C THR A 97 -11.18 -2.88 -7.32
N THR A 98 -10.52 -2.78 -8.49
CA THR A 98 -11.16 -2.72 -9.81
C THR A 98 -11.41 -4.10 -10.43
N TRP A 99 -11.23 -5.19 -9.67
CA TRP A 99 -11.48 -6.53 -10.21
C TRP A 99 -12.99 -6.74 -10.49
N PRO A 100 -13.37 -7.23 -11.68
CA PRO A 100 -14.77 -7.53 -12.03
C PRO A 100 -15.32 -8.77 -11.31
#